data_AF-A0A945SH45-F1
#
_entry.id   AF-A0A945SH45-F1
#
_cell.length_a   1.000
_cell.length_b   1.000
_cell.length_c   1.000
_cell.angle_alpha   90.00
_cell.angle_beta   90.00
_cell.angle_gamma   90.00
#
_symmetry.space_group_name_H-M   'P 1'
#
loop_
_entity.id
_entity.type
_entity.pdbx_description
1 polymer ?
#
loop_
_entity_poly.entity_id
_entity_poly.type
_entity_poly.pdbx_seq_one_letter_code
_entity_poly.pdbx_strand_id
1 'polypeptide(L)'
;MCALNALAAAKSVLGSLDRVTRVVKVNGFVASTPDFIAQPQVLNGASEFLGEVFGDIGAHARAAVGVAVLPLDAPVEVELILEFSA
;
A
#
# COMPACT_ATOMS: atom_id res chain seq x y z
N MET A 1 1.68 9.00 -2.30
CA MET A 1 0.27 9.27 -2.69
C MET A 1 -0.58 8.01 -2.74
N CYS A 2 -0.18 6.92 -3.41
CA CYS A 2 -0.99 5.69 -3.54
C CYS A 2 -1.50 5.11 -2.20
N ALA A 3 -0.64 4.96 -1.19
CA ALA A 3 -1.05 4.45 0.13
C ALA A 3 -2.06 5.39 0.83
N LEU A 4 -1.86 6.70 0.79
CA LEU A 4 -2.81 7.68 1.32
C LEU A 4 -4.18 7.59 0.62
N ASN A 5 -4.19 7.43 -0.71
CA ASN A 5 -5.41 7.25 -1.47
C ASN A 5 -6.13 5.95 -1.09
N ALA A 6 -5.38 4.86 -0.89
CA ALA A 6 -5.95 3.59 -0.42
C ALA A 6 -6.57 3.73 0.98
N LEU A 7 -5.93 4.47 1.90
CA LEU A 7 -6.53 4.77 3.21
C LEU A 7 -7.76 5.68 3.10
N ALA A 8 -7.77 6.65 2.18
CA ALA A 8 -8.96 7.47 1.94
C ALA A 8 -10.14 6.62 1.41
N ALA A 9 -9.86 5.67 0.52
CA ALA A 9 -10.86 4.71 0.05
C ALA A 9 -11.34 3.76 1.15
N ALA A 10 -10.44 3.25 2.01
CA ALA A 10 -10.83 2.46 3.17
C ALA A 10 -11.71 3.27 4.14
N LYS A 11 -11.34 4.52 4.41
CA LYS A 11 -12.12 5.43 5.27
C LYS A 11 -13.54 5.67 4.73
N SER A 12 -13.72 5.79 3.41
CA SER A 12 -15.05 6.01 2.84
C SER A 12 -16.01 4.83 3.06
N VAL A 13 -15.48 3.62 3.22
CA VAL A 13 -16.26 2.39 3.50
C VAL A 13 -16.40 2.16 5.01
N LEU A 14 -15.33 2.35 5.78
CA LEU A 14 -15.30 2.08 7.22
C LEU A 14 -15.88 3.20 8.09
N GLY A 15 -15.96 4.43 7.55
CA GLY A 15 -16.33 5.66 8.26
C GLY A 15 -15.17 6.27 9.05
N SER A 16 -14.42 5.45 9.81
CA SER A 16 -13.18 5.84 10.47
C SER A 16 -12.08 4.79 10.26
N LEU A 17 -10.84 5.26 10.16
CA LEU A 17 -9.65 4.40 10.13
C LEU A 17 -9.29 3.85 11.52
N ASP A 18 -9.84 4.40 12.59
CA ASP A 18 -9.66 3.89 13.96
C ASP A 18 -10.22 2.48 14.14
N ARG A 19 -11.05 2.03 13.19
CA ARG A 19 -11.60 0.66 13.16
C ARG A 19 -10.62 -0.37 12.62
N VAL A 20 -9.54 0.06 11.96
CA VAL A 20 -8.52 -0.85 11.44
C VAL A 20 -7.75 -1.46 12.60
N THR A 21 -7.74 -2.78 12.68
CA THR A 21 -7.03 -3.53 13.73
C THR A 21 -5.68 -4.07 13.23
N ARG A 22 -5.51 -4.23 11.91
CA ARG A 22 -4.27 -4.71 11.29
C ARG A 22 -4.18 -4.31 9.81
N VAL A 23 -3.01 -3.84 9.37
CA VAL A 23 -2.64 -3.90 7.95
C VAL A 23 -2.16 -5.33 7.66
N VAL A 24 -3.00 -6.14 7.04
CA VAL A 24 -2.70 -7.56 6.81
C VAL A 24 -1.68 -7.72 5.70
N LYS A 25 -1.91 -7.03 4.58
CA LYS A 25 -1.07 -7.16 3.38
C LYS A 25 -1.02 -5.88 2.56
N VAL A 26 0.14 -5.62 1.97
CA VAL A 26 0.38 -4.57 0.98
C VAL A 26 0.92 -5.20 -0.31
N ASN A 27 0.18 -5.04 -1.40
CA ASN A 27 0.66 -5.37 -2.73
C ASN A 27 1.04 -4.08 -3.45
N GLY A 28 2.29 -3.99 -3.90
CA GLY A 28 2.79 -2.86 -4.67
C GLY A 28 3.18 -3.26 -6.09
N PHE A 29 2.63 -2.54 -7.05
CA PHE A 29 2.94 -2.69 -8.47
C PHE A 29 3.70 -1.44 -8.90
N VAL A 30 4.92 -1.63 -9.40
CA VAL A 30 5.80 -0.53 -9.81
C VAL A 30 6.02 -0.61 -11.30
N ALA A 31 5.60 0.43 -12.05
CA ALA A 31 5.90 0.52 -13.47
C ALA A 31 7.42 0.54 -13.65
N SER A 32 7.97 -0.51 -14.24
CA SER A 32 9.40 -0.79 -14.23
C SER A 32 9.86 -1.25 -15.61
N THR A 33 11.03 -0.80 -16.03
CA THR A 33 11.77 -1.47 -17.10
C THR A 33 12.25 -2.84 -16.62
N PRO A 34 12.58 -3.79 -17.53
CA PRO A 34 13.06 -5.12 -17.14
C PRO A 34 14.36 -5.13 -16.33
N ASP A 35 15.18 -4.08 -16.44
CA ASP A 35 16.46 -3.93 -15.73
C ASP A 35 16.32 -3.25 -14.36
N PHE A 36 15.17 -2.64 -14.06
CA PHE A 36 14.92 -2.06 -12.74
C PHE A 36 14.55 -3.18 -11.75
N ILE A 37 15.30 -3.28 -10.66
CA ILE A 37 15.13 -4.32 -9.62
C ILE A 37 14.93 -3.76 -8.20
N ALA A 38 14.71 -2.46 -8.08
CA ALA A 38 14.59 -1.75 -6.80
C ALA A 38 13.12 -1.49 -6.39
N GLN A 39 12.17 -2.31 -6.88
CA GLN A 39 10.76 -2.21 -6.49
C GLN A 39 10.54 -2.30 -4.97
N PRO A 40 11.27 -3.16 -4.21
CA PRO A 40 11.13 -3.18 -2.76
C PRO A 40 11.43 -1.83 -2.10
N GLN A 41 12.43 -1.10 -2.60
CA GLN A 41 12.81 0.22 -2.10
C GLN A 41 11.77 1.29 -2.45
N VAL A 42 11.17 1.22 -3.65
CA VAL A 42 10.05 2.10 -4.01
C VAL A 42 8.86 1.88 -3.07
N LEU A 43 8.53 0.60 -2.80
CA LEU A 43 7.41 0.26 -1.93
C LEU A 43 7.67 0.52 -0.44
N ASN A 44 8.92 0.74 -0.02
CA ASN A 44 9.22 1.19 1.34
C ASN A 44 8.48 2.48 1.68
N GLY A 45 8.29 3.41 0.73
CA GLY A 45 7.54 4.64 0.98
C GLY A 45 6.09 4.40 1.41
N ALA A 46 5.42 3.37 0.89
CA ALA A 46 4.11 2.96 1.38
C ALA A 46 4.21 2.24 2.75
N SER A 47 5.25 1.42 2.92
CA SER A 47 5.44 0.61 4.12
C SER A 47 5.72 1.48 5.36
N GLU A 48 6.64 2.44 5.22
CA GLU A 48 7.04 3.41 6.24
C GLU A 48 5.88 4.32 6.59
N PHE A 49 5.18 4.86 5.59
CA PHE A 49 3.99 5.69 5.83
C PHE A 49 2.90 4.96 6.62
N LEU A 50 2.61 3.69 6.28
CA LEU A 50 1.63 2.90 7.05
C LEU A 50 2.12 2.62 8.48
N GLY A 51 3.42 2.45 8.67
CA GLY A 51 4.05 2.36 9.99
C GLY A 51 3.94 3.66 10.80
N GLU A 52 4.11 4.82 10.17
CA GLU A 52 3.94 6.13 10.80
C GLU A 52 2.47 6.38 11.20
N VAL A 53 1.52 5.97 10.37
CA VAL A 53 0.08 6.18 10.61
C VAL A 53 -0.46 5.24 11.68
N PHE A 54 -0.09 3.96 11.63
CA PHE A 54 -0.72 2.91 12.45
C PHE A 54 0.20 2.34 13.54
N GLY A 55 1.48 2.69 13.58
CA GLY A 55 2.45 2.06 14.49
C GLY A 55 2.56 0.56 14.24
N ASP A 56 2.58 -0.23 15.32
CA ASP A 56 2.81 -1.69 15.27
C ASP A 56 1.79 -2.43 14.40
N ILE A 57 0.52 -2.01 14.43
CA ILE A 57 -0.52 -2.66 13.60
C ILE A 57 -0.34 -2.35 12.11
N GLY A 58 0.49 -1.36 11.77
CA GLY A 58 0.90 -0.99 10.42
C GLY A 58 1.94 -1.92 9.81
N ALA A 59 2.65 -2.76 10.59
CA ALA A 59 3.55 -3.78 10.02
C ALA A 59 2.75 -4.80 9.19
N HIS A 60 3.27 -5.30 8.07
CA HIS A 60 2.45 -6.13 7.17
C HIS A 60 3.28 -7.11 6.35
N ALA A 61 2.62 -8.16 5.85
CA ALA A 61 3.17 -8.94 4.74
C ALA A 61 3.14 -8.09 3.46
N ARG A 62 4.12 -8.25 2.56
CA ARG A 62 4.13 -7.50 1.30
C ARG A 62 4.61 -8.28 0.09
N ALA A 63 4.18 -7.81 -1.08
CA ALA A 63 4.79 -8.12 -2.36
C ALA A 63 5.09 -6.80 -3.10
N ALA A 64 6.27 -6.70 -3.70
CA ALA A 64 6.66 -5.60 -4.57
C ALA A 64 7.08 -6.19 -5.92
N VAL A 65 6.33 -5.87 -6.98
CA VAL A 65 6.56 -6.45 -8.31
C VAL A 65 6.69 -5.37 -9.37
N GLY A 66 7.59 -5.61 -10.33
CA GLY A 66 7.67 -4.80 -11.54
C GLY A 66 6.54 -5.17 -12.49
N VAL A 67 5.89 -4.15 -13.07
CA VAL A 67 4.87 -4.31 -14.11
C VAL A 67 5.23 -3.44 -15.32
N ALA A 68 4.80 -3.85 -16.51
CA ALA A 68 5.15 -3.15 -17.75
C ALA A 68 4.49 -1.76 -17.87
N VAL A 69 3.23 -1.65 -17.44
CA VAL A 69 2.45 -0.40 -17.46
C VAL A 69 1.32 -0.49 -16.44
N LEU A 70 0.90 0.66 -15.92
CA LEU A 70 -0.27 0.80 -15.05
C LEU A 70 -1.30 1.75 -15.68
N PRO A 71 -2.58 1.68 -15.27
CA PRO A 71 -3.60 2.64 -15.72
C PRO A 71 -3.17 4.09 -15.50
N LEU A 72 -3.56 4.96 -16.43
CA LEU A 72 -3.25 6.40 -16.40
C LEU A 72 -1.75 6.74 -16.37
N ASP A 73 -0.89 5.81 -16.80
CA ASP A 73 0.57 5.95 -16.74
C ASP A 73 1.09 6.21 -15.31
N ALA A 74 0.40 5.63 -14.32
CA ALA A 74 0.80 5.76 -12.92
C ALA A 74 2.15 5.05 -12.68
N PRO A 75 3.08 5.65 -11.91
CA PRO A 75 4.36 5.00 -11.61
C PRO A 75 4.23 3.87 -10.57
N VAL A 76 3.26 3.98 -9.66
CA VAL A 76 3.04 3.02 -8.57
C VAL A 76 1.55 2.88 -8.28
N GLU A 77 1.08 1.64 -8.17
CA GLU A 77 -0.24 1.27 -7.67
C GLU A 77 -0.08 0.42 -6.40
N VAL A 78 -0.97 0.62 -5.42
CA VAL A 78 -0.97 -0.12 -4.15
C VAL A 78 -2.37 -0.63 -3.83
N GLU A 79 -2.42 -1.89 -3.44
CA GLU A 79 -3.60 -2.56 -2.87
C GLU A 79 -3.34 -2.92 -1.41
N LEU A 80 -4.34 -2.70 -0.56
CA LEU A 80 -4.30 -3.01 0.88
C LEU A 80 -5.35 -4.05 1.24
N ILE A 81 -4.96 -5.02 2.07
CA ILE A 81 -5.90 -5.87 2.81
C ILE A 81 -5.83 -5.44 4.27
N LEU A 82 -6.98 -5.03 4.81
CA LEU A 82 -7.12 -4.51 6.16
C LEU A 82 -8.05 -5.40 6.99
N GLU A 83 -7.63 -5.71 8.21
CA GLU A 83 -8.51 -6.24 9.25
C GLU A 83 -9.15 -5.08 9.99
N PHE A 84 -10.43 -5.20 10.35
CA PHE A 84 -11.15 -4.15 11.05
C PHE A 84 -12.17 -4.72 12.04
N SER A 85 -12.49 -3.92 13.06
CA SER A 85 -13.52 -4.23 14.05
C SER A 85 -14.94 -4.05 13.49
N ALA A 86 -15.84 -4.96 13.89
CA ALA A 86 -17.24 -4.95 13.52
C ALA A 86 -17.97 -3.68 13.95
#